data_AF-N1QUY8-F1
#
_entry.id   AF-N1QUY8-F1
#
_cell.length_a   1.000
_cell.length_b   1.000
_cell.length_c   1.000
_cell.angle_alpha   90.00
_cell.angle_beta   90.00
_cell.angle_gamma   90.00
#
_symmetry.space_group_name_H-M   'P 1'
#
loop_
_entity.id
_entity.type
_entity.pdbx_description
1 polymer ?
#
loop_
_entity_poly.entity_id
_entity_poly.type
_entity_poly.pdbx_seq_one_letter_code
_entity_poly.pdbx_strand_id
1 'polypeptide(L)' 'MDADSVVGYFRGKSILITGSTGFLGKVLVEKILRVQPDVKKLYLLIRAPDAESAKLRIQTEF' A
#
# COMPACT_ATOMS: atom_id res chain seq x y z
N MET A 1 6.57 21.56 -2.86
CA MET A 1 5.66 20.85 -1.93
C MET A 1 6.53 20.28 -0.85
N ASP A 2 6.28 20.65 0.40
CA ASP A 2 7.13 20.24 1.52
C ASP A 2 6.78 18.82 1.94
N ALA A 3 7.78 18.02 2.32
CA ALA A 3 7.57 16.61 2.68
C ALA A 3 6.53 16.44 3.80
N ASP A 4 6.50 17.35 4.77
CA ASP A 4 5.56 17.33 5.89
C ASP A 4 4.11 17.54 5.44
N SER A 5 3.89 18.39 4.43
CA SER A 5 2.56 18.60 3.85
C SER A 5 2.03 17.35 3.15
N VAL A 6 2.92 16.60 2.49
CA VAL A 6 2.58 15.33 1.82
C VAL A 6 2.29 14.25 2.86
N VAL A 7 3.11 14.14 3.91
CA VAL A 7 2.89 13.18 5.00
C VAL A 7 1.57 13.47 5.73
N GLY A 8 1.28 14.73 6.05
CA GLY A 8 0.04 15.15 6.70
C GLY A 8 -1.21 14.88 5.85
N TYR A 9 -1.10 14.96 4.52
CA TYR A 9 -2.20 14.69 3.60
C TYR A 9 -2.76 13.27 3.73
N PHE A 10 -1.91 12.27 3.99
CA PHE A 10 -2.30 10.87 4.09
C PHE A 10 -2.93 10.48 5.44
N ARG A 11 -2.86 11.35 6.46
CA ARG A 11 -3.44 11.10 7.78
C ARG A 11 -4.94 10.85 7.68
N GLY A 12 -5.42 9.76 8.27
CA GLY A 12 -6.83 9.39 8.29
C GLY A 12 -7.43 9.02 6.93
N LYS A 13 -6.63 8.96 5.85
CA LYS A 13 -7.11 8.60 4.50
C LYS A 13 -7.21 7.10 4.33
N SER A 14 -8.15 6.68 3.50
CA SER A 14 -8.17 5.34 2.94
C SER A 14 -7.62 5.38 1.52
N ILE A 15 -6.66 4.52 1.19
CA ILE A 15 -5.91 4.57 -0.07
C ILE A 15 -6.05 3.22 -0.78
N LEU A 16 -6.39 3.25 -2.07
CA LEU A 16 -6.36 2.08 -2.95
C LEU A 16 -5.07 2.12 -3.78
N ILE A 17 -4.28 1.06 -3.71
CA ILE A 17 -3.04 0.89 -4.47
C ILE A 17 -3.21 -0.29 -5.43
N THR A 18 -3.01 -0.03 -6.71
CA THR A 18 -2.94 -1.05 -7.76
C THR A 18 -1.48 -1.39 -8.04
N GLY A 19 -1.22 -2.61 -8.53
CA GLY A 19 0.16 -3.04 -8.82
C GLY A 19 1.05 -3.09 -7.57
N SER A 20 0.47 -3.23 -6.37
CA SER A 20 1.19 -3.17 -5.10
C SER A 20 2.23 -4.29 -4.92
N THR A 21 2.06 -5.43 -5.59
CA THR A 21 3.04 -6.53 -5.60
C THR A 21 4.22 -6.27 -6.55
N GLY A 22 4.25 -5.17 -7.29
CA GLY A 22 5.41 -4.77 -8.09
C GLY A 22 6.51 -4.19 -7.21
N PHE A 23 7.75 -4.13 -7.71
CA PHE A 23 8.91 -3.61 -6.96
C PHE A 23 8.64 -2.23 -6.33
N LEU A 24 8.23 -1.24 -7.14
CA LEU A 24 7.92 0.11 -6.64
C LEU A 24 6.66 0.14 -5.75
N GLY A 25 5.67 -0.70 -6.05
CA GLY A 25 4.43 -0.79 -5.27
C GLY A 25 4.69 -1.19 -3.82
N LYS A 26 5.57 -2.18 -3.60
CA LYS A 26 5.98 -2.62 -2.26
C LYS A 26 6.68 -1.49 -1.50
N VAL A 27 7.62 -0.80 -2.15
CA VAL A 27 8.34 0.34 -1.58
C VAL A 27 7.38 1.49 -1.22
N LEU A 28 6.38 1.77 -2.06
CA LEU A 28 5.38 2.79 -1.78
C LEU A 28 4.54 2.44 -0.55
N VAL A 29 4.08 1.19 -0.44
CA VAL A 29 3.31 0.69 0.72
C VAL A 29 4.14 0.83 2.00
N GLU A 30 5.38 0.33 1.97
CA GLU A 30 6.34 0.45 3.06
C GLU A 30 6.56 1.91 3.47
N LYS A 31 6.80 2.79 2.49
CA LYS A 31 7.07 4.20 2.72
C LYS A 31 5.90 4.89 3.39
N ILE A 32 4.67 4.68 2.90
CA ILE A 32 3.45 5.28 3.47
C ILE A 32 3.30 4.85 4.93
N LEU A 33 3.41 3.54 5.21
CA LEU A 33 3.28 3.01 6.56
C LEU A 33 4.38 3.52 7.50
N ARG A 34 5.61 3.71 7.00
CA ARG A 34 6.74 4.23 7.78
C ARG A 34 6.58 5.71 8.12
N VAL A 35 6.17 6.54 7.17
CA VAL A 35 6.14 8.01 7.36
C VAL A 35 4.81 8.53 7.88
N GLN A 36 3.71 7.82 7.62
CA GLN A 36 2.37 8.19 8.09
C GLN A 36 1.66 6.96 8.67
N PRO A 37 1.97 6.57 9.93
CA PRO A 37 1.33 5.44 10.58
C PRO A 37 -0.17 5.65 10.82
N ASP A 38 -0.65 6.90 10.85
CA ASP A 38 -2.07 7.24 11.07
C ASP A 38 -2.93 7.16 9.79
N VAL A 39 -2.48 6.43 8.76
CA VAL A 39 -3.33 6.14 7.59
C VAL A 39 -4.50 5.26 8.03
N LYS A 40 -5.73 5.57 7.62
CA LYS A 40 -6.92 4.85 8.09
C LYS A 40 -6.95 3.41 7.56
N LYS A 41 -6.69 3.23 6.27
CA LYS A 41 -6.68 1.90 5.64
C LYS A 41 -5.96 1.90 4.30
N LEU A 42 -5.15 0.88 4.06
CA LEU A 42 -4.62 0.57 2.72
C LEU A 42 -5.41 -0.59 2.11
N TYR A 43 -5.87 -0.39 0.89
CA TYR A 43 -6.48 -1.42 0.05
C TYR A 43 -5.50 -1.76 -1.06
N LEU A 44 -5.09 -3.03 -1.14
CA LEU A 44 -4.15 -3.51 -2.14
C LEU A 44 -4.91 -4.35 -3.16
N LEU A 45 -4.97 -3.91 -4.42
CA LEU A 45 -5.60 -4.68 -5.49
C LEU A 45 -4.62 -5.71 -6.04
N ILE A 46 -4.94 -6.99 -5.85
CA ILE A 46 -4.10 -8.10 -6.27
C ILE A 46 -4.76 -8.82 -7.45
N ARG A 47 -4.02 -8.92 -8.56
CA ARG A 47 -4.46 -9.70 -9.71
C ARG A 47 -4.22 -11.19 -9.42
N ALA A 48 -5.30 -11.93 -9.23
CA ALA A 48 -5.28 -13.38 -9.05
C ALA A 48 -6.62 -13.99 -9.51
N PRO A 49 -6.68 -15.31 -9.81
CA PRO A 49 -7.91 -15.99 -10.19
C PRO A 49 -8.94 -16.04 -9.05
N ASP A 50 -8.48 -16.19 -7.81
CA ASP A 50 -9.30 -16.29 -6.61
C ASP A 50 -8.60 -15.68 -5.38
N ALA A 51 -9.30 -15.69 -4.25
CA ALA A 51 -8.83 -15.11 -3.01
C ALA A 51 -7.61 -15.85 -2.41
N GLU A 52 -7.55 -17.18 -2.53
CA GLU A 52 -6.42 -17.95 -2.00
C GLU A 52 -5.15 -17.71 -2.81
N SER A 53 -5.28 -17.66 -4.14
CA SER A 53 -4.20 -17.27 -5.05
C SER A 53 -3.72 -15.83 -4.78
N ALA A 54 -4.64 -14.92 -4.44
CA ALA A 54 -4.29 -13.55 -4.05
C ALA A 54 -3.48 -13.52 -2.74
N LYS A 55 -3.90 -14.31 -1.73
CA LYS A 55 -3.18 -14.43 -0.45
C LYS A 55 -1.79 -15.02 -0.64
N LEU A 56 -1.67 -16.09 -1.42
CA LEU A 56 -0.38 -16.71 -1.75
C LEU A 56 0.54 -15.70 -2.44
N ARG A 57 0.02 -14.95 -3.43
CA ARG A 57 0.80 -13.93 -4.12
C ARG A 57 1.29 -12.83 -3.18
N ILE A 58 0.49 -12.42 -2.18
CA ILE A 58 0.97 -11.51 -1.13
C ILE A 58 2.10 -12.16 -0.34
N GLN A 59 1.94 -13.40 0.14
CA GLN A 59 2.95 -14.07 0.98
C GLN A 59 4.29 -14.30 0.27
N THR A 60 4.27 -14.58 -1.04
CA THR A 60 5.49 -14.84 -1.82
C THR A 60 6.17 -13.55 -2.27
N GLU A 61 5.39 -12.49 -2.52
CA GLU A 61 5.91 -11.25 -3.09
C GLU A 61 6.17 -10.15 -2.05
N PHE A 62 5.43 -10.05 -0.96
CA PHE A 62 5.62 -8.99 0.03
C PHE A 62 6.70 -9.29 1.07
#